data_AF-A0A4R3J364-F1
#
_entry.id   AF-A0A4R3J364-F1
#
_cell.length_a   1.000
_cell.length_b   1.000
_cell.length_c   1.000
_cell.angle_alpha   90.00
_cell.angle_beta   90.00
_cell.angle_gamma   90.00
#
_symmetry.space_group_name_H-M   'P 1'
#
loop_
_entity.id
_entity.type
_entity.pdbx_description
1 polymer ?
#
loop_
_entity_poly.entity_id
_entity_poly.type
_entity_poly.pdbx_seq_one_letter_code
_entity_poly.pdbx_strand_id
1 'polypeptide(L)' 'MINRHSPGSTRRLTLAADKGYDSVDFVADLRRMVVTPHIAQRVRHSALDGRTTRHPGYAWSQRCRKKIEEHFG' A
#
# COMPACT_ATOMS: atom_id res chain seq x y z
N MET A 1 -0.36 6.51 17.65
CA MET A 1 -0.75 7.33 16.47
C MET A 1 0.49 7.56 15.62
N ILE A 2 0.53 7.07 14.38
CA ILE A 2 1.56 7.39 13.36
C ILE A 2 1.44 8.84 12.85
N ASN A 3 0.74 9.69 13.60
CA ASN A 3 0.62 11.12 13.33
C ASN A 3 1.95 11.77 13.62
N ARG A 4 2.57 12.24 12.54
CA ARG A 4 3.86 12.92 12.44
C ARG A 4 4.99 11.92 12.15
N HIS A 5 5.53 12.06 10.95
CA HIS A 5 6.92 11.72 10.63
C HIS A 5 7.78 12.01 11.86
N SER A 6 8.69 11.10 12.22
CA SER A 6 9.70 11.36 13.25
C SER A 6 10.19 12.81 13.09
N PRO A 7 10.10 13.68 14.12
CA PRO A 7 10.37 15.10 13.96
C PRO A 7 11.71 15.32 13.23
N GLY A 8 11.66 15.91 12.02
CA GLY A 8 12.83 16.12 11.15
C GLY A 8 12.98 15.14 9.97
N SER A 9 12.16 14.10 9.86
CA SER A 9 12.22 13.15 8.73
C SER A 9 11.33 13.57 7.57
N THR A 10 11.94 13.79 6.40
CA THR A 10 11.24 13.97 5.11
C THR A 10 10.82 12.64 4.48
N ARG A 11 11.12 11.51 5.13
CA ARG A 11 10.88 10.19 4.55
C ARG A 11 9.39 9.86 4.51
N ARG A 12 8.93 9.51 3.32
CA ARG A 12 7.58 9.02 3.07
C ARG A 12 7.42 7.62 3.67
N LEU A 13 6.48 7.47 4.59
CA LEU A 13 6.09 6.15 5.11
C LEU A 13 5.21 5.45 4.08
N THR A 14 5.45 4.15 3.91
CA THR A 14 4.69 3.30 3.00
C THR A 14 4.27 2.05 3.75
N LEU A 15 2.97 1.73 3.72
CA LEU A 15 2.47 0.49 4.30
C LEU A 15 2.11 -0.46 3.16
N ALA A 16 2.71 -1.65 3.19
CA ALA A 16 2.38 -2.72 2.27
C ALA A 16 1.44 -3.73 2.92
N ALA A 17 0.38 -4.11 2.21
CA ALA A 17 -0.62 -5.06 2.70
C ALA A 17 -1.17 -5.92 1.56
N ASP A 18 -1.84 -7.03 1.90
CA ASP A 18 -2.48 -7.92 0.93
C ASP A 18 -3.80 -7.34 0.38
N LYS A 19 -4.43 -8.10 -0.52
CA LYS A 19 -5.63 -7.69 -1.27
C LYS A 19 -6.87 -7.52 -0.38
N GLY A 20 -6.93 -8.19 0.76
CA GLY A 20 -8.00 -8.06 1.75
C GLY A 20 -8.12 -6.63 2.29
N TYR A 21 -6.99 -5.92 2.37
CA TYR A 21 -6.90 -4.55 2.88
C TYR A 21 -7.22 -3.47 1.84
N ASP A 22 -7.53 -3.83 0.60
CA ASP A 22 -8.03 -2.89 -0.40
C ASP A 22 -9.50 -2.55 -0.13
N SER A 23 -9.72 -1.78 0.93
CA SER A 23 -11.00 -1.23 1.36
C SER A 23 -10.93 0.30 1.44
N VAL A 24 -12.08 0.94 1.21
CA VAL A 24 -12.17 2.41 1.17
C VAL A 24 -11.71 3.02 2.50
N ASP A 25 -12.20 2.51 3.61
CA ASP A 25 -11.89 3.04 4.94
C ASP A 25 -10.41 2.89 5.28
N PHE A 26 -9.83 1.70 5.01
CA PHE A 26 -8.43 1.45 5.30
C PHE A 26 -7.49 2.32 4.45
N VAL A 27 -7.77 2.44 3.15
CA VAL A 27 -7.00 3.31 2.26
C VAL A 27 -7.15 4.78 2.66
N ALA A 28 -8.35 5.21 3.06
CA ALA A 28 -8.60 6.56 3.53
C ALA A 28 -7.82 6.87 4.82
N ASP A 29 -7.80 5.95 5.77
CA ASP A 29 -7.07 6.12 7.04
C ASP A 29 -5.57 6.22 6.82
N LEU A 30 -4.98 5.39 5.96
CA LEU A 30 -3.57 5.52 5.61
C LEU A 30 -3.23 6.88 5.01
N ARG A 31 -4.09 7.38 4.12
CA ARG A 31 -3.92 8.72 3.52
C ARG A 31 -4.04 9.83 4.56
N ARG A 32 -4.99 9.74 5.49
CA ARG A 32 -5.14 10.68 6.62
C ARG A 32 -3.88 10.70 7.50
N MET A 33 -3.24 9.55 7.67
CA MET A 33 -2.00 9.41 8.43
C MET A 33 -0.74 9.73 7.60
N VAL A 34 -0.87 10.23 6.37
CA VAL A 34 0.24 10.56 5.46
C VAL A 34 1.12 9.32 5.15
N VAL A 35 0.52 8.13 5.22
CA VAL A 35 1.14 6.87 4.82
C VAL A 35 0.72 6.52 3.39
N THR A 36 1.69 6.18 2.55
CA THR A 36 1.42 5.73 1.18
C THR A 36 0.89 4.29 1.21
N PRO A 37 -0.32 4.01 0.68
CA PRO A 37 -0.85 2.66 0.61
C PRO A 37 -0.21 1.90 -0.56
N HIS A 38 0.61 0.90 -0.26
CA HIS A 38 1.19 -0.05 -1.22
C HIS A 38 0.52 -1.41 -1.08
N ILE A 39 -0.79 -1.42 -1.30
CA ILE A 39 -1.68 -2.56 -1.06
C ILE A 39 -1.90 -3.31 -2.37
N ALA A 40 -2.07 -4.64 -2.33
CA ALA A 40 -2.45 -5.39 -3.54
C ALA A 40 -3.85 -5.00 -4.04
N GLN A 41 -3.95 -4.59 -5.30
CA GLN A 41 -5.21 -4.11 -5.87
C GLN A 41 -6.23 -5.24 -6.11
N ARG A 42 -7.48 -5.04 -5.71
CA ARG A 42 -8.64 -5.83 -6.14
C ARG A 42 -8.98 -5.55 -7.60
N VAL A 43 -9.45 -6.58 -8.30
CA VAL A 43 -9.82 -6.47 -9.73
C VAL A 43 -11.09 -5.64 -9.92
N ARG A 44 -12.02 -5.71 -8.96
CA ARG A 44 -13.28 -4.97 -8.95
C ARG A 44 -13.39 -4.18 -7.64
N HIS A 45 -14.00 -3.00 -7.71
CA HIS A 45 -14.26 -2.13 -6.55
C HIS A 45 -13.02 -1.83 -5.69
N SER A 46 -11.87 -1.63 -6.33
CA SER A 46 -10.65 -1.23 -5.62
C SER A 46 -10.79 0.18 -5.06
N ALA A 47 -10.29 0.39 -3.84
CA ALA A 47 -10.15 1.70 -3.22
C ALA A 47 -8.86 2.42 -3.65
N LEU A 48 -7.93 1.71 -4.28
CA LEU A 48 -6.73 2.30 -4.87
C LEU A 48 -7.05 2.97 -6.20
N ASP A 49 -6.55 4.20 -6.35
CA ASP A 49 -6.62 4.96 -7.59
C ASP A 49 -5.30 4.88 -8.38
N GLY A 50 -5.31 5.48 -9.58
CA GLY A 50 -4.17 5.52 -10.48
C GLY A 50 -2.90 6.15 -9.88
N ARG A 51 -2.99 6.93 -8.78
CA ARG A 51 -1.79 7.51 -8.16
C ARG A 51 -0.87 6.43 -7.60
N THR A 52 -1.44 5.37 -7.04
CA THR A 52 -0.68 4.23 -6.50
C THR A 52 -0.29 3.26 -7.62
N THR A 53 -1.22 2.95 -8.53
CA THR A 53 -1.07 1.83 -9.47
C THR A 53 -0.39 2.19 -10.78
N ARG A 54 -0.30 3.48 -11.16
CA ARG A 54 0.31 3.92 -12.44
C ARG A 54 1.79 3.62 -12.58
N HIS A 55 2.49 3.40 -11.47
CA HIS A 55 3.94 3.25 -11.49
C HIS A 55 4.32 1.81 -11.86
N PRO A 56 5.16 1.57 -12.88
CA PRO A 56 5.58 0.21 -13.25
C PRO A 56 6.19 -0.58 -12.08
N GLY A 57 6.88 0.12 -11.17
CA GLY A 57 7.43 -0.46 -9.95
C GLY A 57 6.38 -1.03 -8.99
N TYR A 58 5.14 -0.52 -9.02
CA TYR A 58 4.03 -1.11 -8.25
C TYR A 58 3.75 -2.54 -8.73
N ALA A 59 3.51 -2.72 -10.02
CA ALA A 59 3.23 -4.03 -10.61
C ALA A 59 4.41 -5.02 -10.46
N TRP A 60 5.65 -4.53 -10.53
CA TRP A 60 6.83 -5.35 -10.27
C TRP A 60 6.89 -5.80 -8.79
N SER A 61 6.75 -4.85 -7.86
CA SER A 61 6.77 -5.12 -6.42
C SER A 61 5.69 -6.11 -6.00
N GLN A 62 4.47 -5.98 -6.55
CA GLN A 62 3.38 -6.92 -6.27
C GLN A 62 3.69 -8.35 -6.70
N ARG A 63 4.39 -8.54 -7.83
CA ARG A 63 4.86 -9.87 -8.27
C ARG A 63 5.93 -10.42 -7.34
N CYS A 64 6.92 -9.62 -6.97
CA CYS A 64 7.99 -10.08 -6.08
C CYS A 64 7.49 -10.40 -4.68
N ARG A 65 6.53 -9.64 -4.13
CA ARG A 65 5.96 -9.90 -2.80
C ARG A 65 5.31 -11.27 -2.68
N LYS A 66 4.71 -11.79 -3.76
CA LYS A 66 4.12 -13.13 -3.75
C LYS A 66 5.16 -14.23 -3.51
N LYS A 67 6.39 -14.04 -4.01
CA LYS A 67 7.51 -14.98 -3.81
C LYS A 67 7.93 -15.16 -2.36
N ILE A 68 7.67 -14.16 -1.51
CA ILE A 68 7.96 -14.26 -0.08
C ILE A 68 6.98 -15.24 0.59
N GLU A 69 5.73 -15.24 0.15
CA GLU A 69 4.67 -16.12 0.68
C GLU A 69 4.72 -17.53 0.08
N GLU A 70 5.26 -17.71 -1.14
CA GLU A 70 5.32 -19.00 -1.86
C GLU A 70 5.94 -20.16 -1.06
N HIS A 71 6.87 -19.88 -0.14
CA HIS A 71 7.49 -20.91 0.71
C HIS A 71 6.56 -21.41 1.83
N PHE A 72 5.46 -20.70 2.09
CA PHE A 72 4.52 -21.00 3.17
C PHE A 72 3.25 -21.73 2.69
N GLY A 73 3.10 -21.99 1.38
CA GLY A 73 1.96 -22.70 0.78
C GLY A 73 1.04 -21.82 -0.04
#